data_AF-G8TAR3-F1
#
_entry.id   AF-G8TAR3-F1
#
_cell.length_a   1.000
_cell.length_b   1.000
_cell.length_c   1.000
_cell.angle_alpha   90.00
_cell.angle_beta   90.00
_cell.angle_gamma   90.00
#
_symmetry.space_group_name_H-M   'P 1'
#
loop_
_entity.id
_entity.type
_entity.pdbx_description
1 polymer ?
#
loop_
_entity_poly.entity_id
_entity_poly.type
_entity_poly.pdbx_seq_one_letter_code
_entity_poly.pdbx_strand_id
1 'polypeptide(L)'
;MEKTFENEVKFSDPLVKQGLEAGKIIIHSSENHSDDIISAYLIFNNNFDEEVTAKVFSPQGKEYGRTRTHVKGKKGDAFYVDFVFDSRTNIDGKGSIQFE
;
A
#
# COMPACT_ATOMS: atom_id res chain seq x y z
N MET A 1 -10.11 6.85 -13.44
CA MET A 1 -10.66 7.85 -12.48
C MET A 1 -9.97 7.61 -11.16
N GLU A 2 -9.40 8.65 -10.55
CA GLU A 2 -8.72 8.54 -9.25
C GLU A 2 -9.77 8.50 -8.13
N LYS A 3 -9.73 7.47 -7.29
CA LYS A 3 -10.58 7.37 -6.08
C LYS A 3 -9.71 7.64 -4.86
N THR A 4 -10.08 8.63 -4.05
CA THR A 4 -9.48 8.83 -2.73
C THR A 4 -10.03 7.77 -1.78
N PHE A 5 -9.15 7.04 -1.10
CA PHE A 5 -9.50 5.88 -0.29
C PHE A 5 -10.07 6.30 1.07
N GLU A 6 -11.32 5.92 1.38
CA GLU A 6 -12.00 6.17 2.67
C GLU A 6 -11.89 4.99 3.66
N ASN A 7 -10.83 4.20 3.58
CA ASN A 7 -10.65 3.01 4.44
C ASN A 7 -9.50 3.16 5.42
N GLU A 8 -9.51 2.26 6.39
CA GLU A 8 -8.45 2.13 7.36
C GLU A 8 -7.17 1.61 6.69
N VAL A 9 -6.10 2.40 6.79
CA VAL A 9 -4.75 2.04 6.34
C VAL A 9 -3.89 1.83 7.56
N LYS A 10 -3.29 0.65 7.69
CA LYS A 10 -2.45 0.27 8.84
C LYS A 10 -1.03 -0.03 8.40
N PHE A 11 -0.07 0.47 9.15
CA PHE A 11 1.31 0.04 9.11
C PHE A 11 1.60 -0.81 10.34
N SER A 12 2.37 -1.87 10.16
CA SER A 12 2.83 -2.69 11.27
C SER A 12 3.76 -1.88 12.19
N ASP A 13 3.74 -2.19 13.50
CA ASP A 13 4.65 -1.56 14.46
C ASP A 13 6.14 -1.62 14.03
N PRO A 14 6.64 -2.74 13.44
CA PRO A 14 7.98 -2.79 12.87
C PRO A 14 8.26 -1.70 11.82
N LEU A 15 7.38 -1.52 10.83
CA LEU A 15 7.57 -0.53 9.77
C LEU A 15 7.59 0.90 10.34
N VAL A 16 6.66 1.21 11.24
CA VAL A 16 6.62 2.53 11.91
C VAL A 16 7.90 2.77 12.71
N LYS A 17 8.39 1.76 13.46
CA LYS A 17 9.64 1.86 14.24
C LYS A 17 10.87 2.01 13.35
N GLN A 18 10.85 1.43 12.15
CA GLN A 18 11.90 1.63 11.15
C GLN A 18 11.81 3.01 10.47
N GLY A 19 10.77 3.80 10.75
CA GLY A 19 10.61 5.16 10.27
C GLY A 19 9.85 5.26 8.96
N LEU A 20 9.07 4.25 8.59
CA LEU A 20 8.18 4.33 7.43
C LEU A 20 6.83 4.91 7.84
N GLU A 21 6.38 5.91 7.10
CA GLU A 21 5.07 6.55 7.24
C GLU A 21 4.42 6.67 5.86
N ALA A 22 3.08 6.74 5.81
CA ALA A 22 2.37 7.00 4.57
C ALA A 22 1.52 8.26 4.67
N GLY A 23 1.54 9.05 3.59
CA GLY A 23 0.59 10.10 3.31
C GLY A 23 -0.58 9.58 2.48
N LYS A 24 -0.79 10.19 1.31
CA LYS A 24 -1.91 9.85 0.42
C LYS A 24 -1.77 8.43 -0.14
N ILE A 25 -2.89 7.70 -0.14
CA ILE A 25 -3.06 6.42 -0.82
C ILE A 25 -3.95 6.61 -2.05
N ILE A 26 -3.53 6.07 -3.18
CA ILE A 26 -4.27 6.07 -4.44
C ILE A 26 -4.48 4.63 -4.88
N ILE A 27 -5.68 4.34 -5.38
CA ILE A 27 -5.99 3.07 -6.04
C ILE A 27 -6.26 3.33 -7.50
N HIS A 28 -5.64 2.53 -8.34
CA HIS A 28 -5.85 2.59 -9.78
C HIS A 28 -5.60 1.23 -10.42
N SER A 29 -5.85 1.14 -11.72
CA SER A 29 -5.77 -0.08 -12.51
C SER A 29 -4.51 -0.12 -13.37
N SER A 30 -3.90 -1.31 -13.46
CA SER A 30 -3.10 -1.70 -14.62
C SER A 30 -4.05 -1.85 -15.83
N GLU A 31 -3.53 -1.77 -17.05
CA GLU A 31 -4.25 -1.60 -18.33
C GLU A 31 -5.53 -2.46 -18.58
N ASN A 32 -5.81 -3.48 -17.75
CA ASN A 32 -6.91 -4.44 -17.83
C ASN A 32 -8.17 -4.15 -16.97
N HIS A 33 -8.40 -2.88 -16.56
CA HIS A 33 -9.63 -2.40 -15.90
C HIS A 33 -9.93 -2.90 -14.46
N SER A 34 -9.12 -3.77 -13.87
CA SER A 34 -9.19 -4.11 -12.44
C SER A 34 -8.43 -3.08 -11.61
N ASP A 35 -9.04 -2.51 -10.58
CA ASP A 35 -8.36 -1.62 -9.63
C ASP A 35 -7.35 -2.45 -8.79
N ASP A 36 -6.17 -2.77 -9.34
CA ASP A 36 -5.19 -3.76 -8.83
C ASP A 36 -3.85 -3.15 -8.37
N ILE A 37 -3.71 -1.82 -8.38
CA ILE A 37 -2.53 -1.10 -7.91
C ILE A 37 -2.88 -0.20 -6.75
N ILE A 38 -2.08 -0.29 -5.67
CA ILE A 38 -2.05 0.70 -4.59
C ILE A 38 -0.76 1.51 -4.72
N SER A 39 -0.89 2.83 -4.92
CA SER A 39 0.22 3.76 -4.78
C SER A 39 0.18 4.42 -3.41
N ALA A 40 1.19 4.16 -2.59
CA ALA A 40 1.37 4.80 -1.30
C ALA A 40 2.41 5.90 -1.40
N TYR A 41 2.06 7.13 -1.01
CA TYR A 41 3.07 8.18 -0.82
C TYR A 41 3.83 7.93 0.48
N LEU A 42 5.00 7.31 0.39
CA LEU A 42 5.79 6.92 1.55
C LEU A 42 6.73 8.06 1.96
N ILE A 43 6.86 8.28 3.26
CA ILE A 43 7.76 9.24 3.90
C ILE A 43 8.76 8.45 4.73
N PHE A 44 10.05 8.71 4.50
CA PHE A 44 11.14 7.95 5.10
C PHE A 44 11.81 8.76 6.22
N ASN A 45 11.44 8.49 7.48
CA ASN A 45 12.00 9.16 8.65
C ASN A 45 13.41 8.62 9.03
N ASN A 46 13.77 7.43 8.54
CA ASN A 46 15.12 6.86 8.58
C ASN A 46 15.49 6.30 7.20
N ASN A 47 16.74 5.85 7.04
CA ASN A 47 17.09 4.99 5.91
C ASN A 47 16.29 3.69 6.02
N PHE A 48 15.67 3.29 4.92
CA PHE A 48 14.80 2.14 4.82
C PHE A 48 15.18 1.34 3.57
N ASP A 49 15.31 0.03 3.69
CA ASP A 49 15.74 -0.86 2.60
C ASP A 49 15.26 -2.29 2.91
N GLU A 50 13.96 -2.52 2.75
CA GLU A 50 13.29 -3.75 3.20
C GLU A 50 12.24 -4.23 2.19
N GLU A 51 11.79 -5.47 2.34
CA GLU A 51 10.62 -5.98 1.63
C GLU A 51 9.35 -5.64 2.43
N VAL A 52 8.44 -4.88 1.84
CA VAL A 52 7.14 -4.53 2.45
C VAL A 52 6.05 -5.38 1.82
N THR A 53 5.25 -6.02 2.67
CA THR A 53 4.06 -6.76 2.25
C THR A 53 2.84 -5.87 2.33
N ALA A 54 2.09 -5.71 1.23
CA ALA A 54 0.79 -5.07 1.24
C ALA A 54 -0.32 -6.13 1.17
N LYS A 55 -1.30 -6.04 2.06
CA LYS A 55 -2.48 -6.90 2.10
C LYS A 55 -3.75 -6.07 2.04
N VAL A 56 -4.74 -6.58 1.32
CA VAL A 56 -6.09 -5.99 1.26
C VAL A 56 -7.11 -6.94 1.87
N PHE A 57 -8.00 -6.38 2.68
CA PHE A 57 -9.05 -7.11 3.40
C PHE A 57 -10.42 -6.56 3.07
N SER A 58 -11.41 -7.45 2.94
CA SER A 58 -12.80 -7.06 2.77
C SER A 58 -13.34 -6.38 4.04
N PRO A 59 -14.50 -5.71 4.00
CA PRO A 59 -15.14 -5.17 5.20
C PRO A 59 -15.42 -6.21 6.31
N GLN A 60 -15.44 -7.51 5.97
CA GLN A 60 -15.57 -8.63 6.92
C GLN A 60 -14.22 -9.14 7.45
N GLY A 61 -13.12 -8.46 7.13
CA GLY A 61 -11.76 -8.81 7.56
C GLY A 61 -11.17 -10.02 6.83
N LYS A 62 -11.67 -10.37 5.64
CA LYS A 62 -11.12 -11.48 4.84
C LYS A 62 -10.05 -10.97 3.88
N GLU A 63 -8.84 -11.50 3.96
CA GLU A 63 -7.78 -11.21 2.99
C GLU A 63 -8.21 -11.68 1.60
N TYR A 64 -8.10 -10.83 0.60
CA TYR A 64 -8.40 -11.19 -0.80
C TYR A 64 -7.30 -10.76 -1.79
N GLY A 65 -6.21 -10.18 -1.30
CA GLY A 65 -5.07 -9.82 -2.11
C GLY A 65 -3.84 -9.57 -1.25
N ARG A 66 -2.68 -9.95 -1.78
CA ARG A 66 -1.37 -9.74 -1.16
C ARG A 66 -0.32 -9.56 -2.24
N THR A 67 0.56 -8.60 -2.04
CA THR A 67 1.77 -8.44 -2.85
C THR A 67 2.95 -8.06 -1.97
N ARG A 68 4.16 -8.17 -2.53
CA ARG A 68 5.39 -7.78 -1.85
C ARG A 68 6.20 -6.88 -2.76
N THR A 69 6.81 -5.87 -2.18
CA THR A 69 7.55 -4.87 -2.92
C THR A 69 8.77 -4.47 -2.13
N HIS A 70 9.93 -4.46 -2.78
CA HIS A 70 11.14 -3.95 -2.17
C HIS A 70 11.07 -2.43 -2.14
N VAL A 71 11.09 -1.88 -0.93
CA VAL A 71 10.96 -0.44 -0.68
C VAL A 71 12.28 0.06 -0.15
N LYS A 72 12.83 1.07 -0.82
CA LYS A 72 14.11 1.67 -0.47
C LYS A 72 14.03 3.18 -0.54
N GLY A 73 14.36 3.84 0.56
CA GLY A 73 14.39 5.30 0.66
C GLY A 73 15.44 5.75 1.67
N LYS A 74 16.03 6.93 1.46
CA LYS A 74 16.91 7.55 2.44
C LYS A 74 16.09 8.39 3.42
N LYS A 75 16.66 8.64 4.59
CA LYS A 75 16.08 9.58 5.55
C LYS A 75 15.79 10.93 4.88
N GLY A 76 14.55 11.38 4.97
CA GLY A 76 14.04 12.63 4.41
C GLY A 76 13.43 12.49 3.02
N ASP A 77 13.56 11.34 2.35
CA ASP A 77 12.91 11.12 1.07
C ASP A 77 11.39 10.98 1.26
N ALA A 78 10.63 11.37 0.25
CA ALA A 78 9.20 11.09 0.16
C ALA A 78 8.76 10.95 -1.30
N PHE A 79 8.10 9.84 -1.63
CA PHE A 79 7.66 9.55 -3.00
C PHE A 79 6.62 8.42 -3.04
N TYR A 80 5.96 8.27 -4.18
CA TYR A 80 5.02 7.17 -4.40
C TYR A 80 5.75 5.85 -4.65
N VAL A 81 5.25 4.81 -4.00
CA VAL A 81 5.63 3.42 -4.26
C VAL A 81 4.39 2.63 -4.64
N ASP A 82 4.49 1.90 -5.74
CA ASP A 82 3.42 1.09 -6.28
C ASP A 82 3.50 -0.35 -5.78
N PHE A 83 2.38 -0.83 -5.24
CA PHE A 83 2.14 -2.20 -4.85
C PHE A 83 1.17 -2.81 -5.87
N VAL A 84 1.71 -3.62 -6.78
CA VAL A 84 0.95 -4.24 -7.86
C VAL A 84 0.47 -5.62 -7.42
N PHE A 85 -0.85 -5.82 -7.40
CA PHE A 85 -1.49 -7.08 -7.03
C PHE A 85 -1.68 -7.98 -8.25
N ASP A 86 -2.16 -9.21 -8.02
CA ASP A 86 -2.64 -10.06 -9.10
C ASP A 86 -3.79 -9.35 -9.84
N SER A 87 -3.81 -9.39 -11.17
CA SER A 87 -4.84 -8.74 -12.00
C SER A 87 -6.29 -9.14 -11.69
N ARG A 88 -6.51 -10.22 -10.92
CA ARG A 88 -7.85 -10.64 -10.45
C ARG A 88 -8.24 -9.97 -9.14
N THR A 89 -7.32 -9.29 -8.46
CA THR A 89 -7.58 -8.48 -7.27
C THR A 89 -8.20 -7.16 -7.72
N ASN A 90 -9.48 -6.98 -7.43
CA ASN A 90 -10.20 -5.74 -7.69
C ASN A 90 -10.45 -5.02 -6.36
N ILE A 91 -9.66 -3.98 -6.10
CA ILE A 91 -9.69 -3.23 -4.84
C ILE A 91 -10.79 -2.17 -4.96
N ASP A 92 -11.96 -2.51 -4.46
CA ASP A 92 -13.21 -1.75 -4.69
C ASP A 92 -13.34 -0.45 -3.88
N GLY A 93 -12.30 -0.06 -3.15
CA GLY A 93 -12.35 1.12 -2.29
C GLY A 93 -13.04 0.86 -0.95
N LYS A 94 -13.25 -0.40 -0.52
CA LYS A 94 -13.81 -0.74 0.81
C LYS A 94 -12.92 -1.71 1.59
N GLY A 95 -13.02 -1.68 2.92
CA GLY A 95 -12.34 -2.60 3.83
C GLY A 95 -11.11 -2.00 4.48
N SER A 96 -9.96 -2.67 4.40
CA SER A 96 -8.70 -2.14 4.96
C SER A 96 -7.48 -2.57 4.15
N ILE A 97 -6.42 -1.76 4.25
CA ILE A 97 -5.07 -2.08 3.75
C ILE A 97 -4.15 -2.24 4.96
N GLN A 98 -3.31 -3.26 4.93
CA GLN A 98 -2.24 -3.44 5.90
C GLN A 98 -0.89 -3.56 5.20
N PHE A 99 0.08 -2.77 5.65
CA PHE A 99 1.48 -2.86 5.28
C PHE A 99 2.27 -3.53 6.42
N GLU A 100 3.07 -4.54 6.10
CA GLU A 100 3.86 -5.34 7.06
C GLU A 100 5.32 -5.46 6.66
#